data_AF-A0A418B7B1-F1
#
_entry.id   AF-A0A418B7B1-F1
#
_cell.length_a   1.000
_cell.length_b   1.000
_cell.length_c   1.000
_cell.angle_alpha   90.00
_cell.angle_beta   90.00
_cell.angle_gamma   90.00
#
_symmetry.space_group_name_H-M   'P 1'
#
loop_
_entity.id
_entity.type
_entity.pdbx_description
1 polymer ?
#
loop_
_entity_poly.entity_id
_entity_poly.type
_entity_poly.pdbx_seq_one_letter_code
_entity_poly.pdbx_strand_id
1 'polypeptide(L)'
;MPADRDKLKYVQLRYEGDEVICTEDEITPDERELLQYTPTPPPRSRVLLHSCCAPCSGAMIEEMRYLMDLDVTIFFYNPNIHPRKEYEIRKEENIKYALKHGIPFVDCDYDSDSWYKRMVGFELDPERGIRCSACFDMRMEVTAAYAVQHNFRYFTTTNATSRWKDETQVNLAGVRAAKLYNAGTDAMTRRKYQVSVDEKFYKQEYCGCAYSLRDSNIWRAQQGIPKVKIGGDSAGLGTRYFEDVDADEAEESQAVVDAFFNDAAQHFGDSKRVAKYKLALQTKPHHVAVRAIPTPDRVTVLMTVDKPLSC
;
A
#
# COMPACT_ATOMS: atom_id res chain seq x y z
N MET A 1 3.34 22.32 6.19
CA MET A 1 2.11 21.48 6.10
C MET A 1 0.89 22.38 5.98
N PRO A 2 -0.04 22.12 5.05
CA PRO A 2 -1.29 22.86 4.91
C PRO A 2 -2.17 22.80 6.16
N ALA A 3 -3.00 23.81 6.37
CA ALA A 3 -3.82 23.96 7.58
C ALA A 3 -5.03 23.01 7.62
N ASP A 4 -5.45 22.52 6.45
CA ASP A 4 -6.67 21.78 6.11
C ASP A 4 -6.39 20.39 5.51
N ARG A 5 -5.18 19.89 5.76
CA ARG A 5 -4.67 18.61 5.28
C ARG A 5 -5.54 17.39 5.66
N ASP A 6 -6.40 17.52 6.66
CA ASP A 6 -7.40 16.51 7.05
C ASP A 6 -8.53 16.35 6.02
N LYS A 7 -8.67 17.29 5.08
CA LYS A 7 -9.71 17.31 4.04
C LYS A 7 -9.19 16.99 2.65
N LEU A 8 -7.87 17.06 2.45
CA LEU A 8 -7.28 16.87 1.13
C LEU A 8 -7.20 15.37 0.82
N LYS A 9 -7.99 14.94 -0.17
CA LYS A 9 -7.90 13.60 -0.76
C LYS A 9 -7.09 13.72 -2.05
N TYR A 10 -6.19 12.76 -2.28
CA TYR A 10 -5.40 12.67 -3.53
C TYR A 10 -4.36 13.78 -3.74
N VAL A 11 -3.74 14.27 -2.66
CA VAL A 11 -2.67 15.26 -2.73
C VAL A 11 -1.43 14.74 -3.45
N GLN A 12 -0.73 15.66 -4.13
CA GLN A 12 0.61 15.42 -4.61
C GLN A 12 1.62 15.80 -3.51
N LEU A 13 2.64 14.97 -3.34
CA LEU A 13 3.81 15.34 -2.57
C LEU A 13 4.90 15.77 -3.56
N ARG A 14 5.39 17.00 -3.38
CA ARG A 14 6.52 17.54 -4.12
C ARG A 14 7.71 17.69 -3.20
N TYR A 15 8.90 17.60 -3.78
CA TYR A 15 10.15 17.87 -3.08
C TYR A 15 10.67 19.23 -3.51
N GLU A 16 10.84 20.13 -2.54
CA GLU A 16 11.55 21.39 -2.73
C GLU A 16 12.82 21.34 -1.89
N GLY A 17 13.93 20.95 -2.53
CA GLY A 17 15.17 20.60 -1.84
C GLY A 17 14.96 19.36 -0.97
N ASP A 18 15.28 19.47 0.32
CA ASP A 18 15.09 18.39 1.30
C ASP A 18 13.67 18.38 1.89
N GLU A 19 12.81 19.36 1.60
CA GLU A 19 11.48 19.45 2.21
C GLU A 19 10.41 18.77 1.36
N VAL A 20 9.53 18.01 2.02
CA VAL A 20 8.31 17.46 1.42
C VAL A 20 7.19 18.48 1.55
N ILE A 21 6.70 18.97 0.42
CA ILE A 21 5.57 19.87 0.33
C ILE A 21 4.34 19.08 -0.14
N CYS A 22 3.28 19.19 0.64
CA CYS A 22 1.96 18.71 0.24
C CYS A 22 1.30 19.81 -0.59
N THR A 23 0.90 19.48 -1.81
CA THR A 23 0.23 20.41 -2.72
C THR A 23 -1.19 19.95 -3.03
N GLU A 24 -2.03 20.91 -3.39
CA GLU A 24 -3.42 20.72 -3.81
C GLU A 24 -3.56 20.66 -5.33
N ASP A 25 -2.46 20.37 -6.03
CA ASP A 25 -2.49 20.28 -7.48
C ASP A 25 -3.51 19.24 -7.90
N GLU A 26 -4.38 19.61 -8.86
CA GLU A 26 -5.30 18.67 -9.44
C GLU A 26 -4.54 17.55 -10.15
N ILE A 27 -5.13 16.35 -10.17
CA ILE A 27 -4.65 15.25 -11.01
C ILE A 27 -4.56 15.77 -12.45
N THR A 28 -3.36 15.79 -13.02
CA THR A 28 -3.14 16.40 -14.34
C THR A 28 -3.86 15.57 -15.42
N PRO A 29 -4.20 16.16 -16.58
CA PRO A 29 -4.77 15.41 -17.70
C PRO A 29 -3.95 14.15 -18.04
N ASP A 30 -2.62 14.28 -18.11
CA ASP A 30 -1.71 13.14 -18.34
C ASP A 30 -1.77 12.08 -17.24
N GLU A 31 -1.93 12.46 -15.96
CA GLU A 31 -2.10 11.48 -14.88
C GLU A 31 -3.44 10.75 -15.03
N ARG A 32 -4.51 11.46 -15.39
CA ARG A 32 -5.82 10.84 -15.65
C ARG A 32 -5.75 9.87 -16.83
N GLU A 33 -5.03 10.23 -17.89
CA GLU A 33 -4.83 9.34 -19.03
C GLU A 33 -4.08 8.07 -18.62
N LEU A 34 -2.99 8.19 -17.86
CA LEU A 34 -2.23 7.04 -17.35
C LEU A 34 -3.02 6.17 -16.35
N LEU A 35 -3.95 6.78 -15.59
CA LEU A 35 -4.88 6.07 -14.73
C LEU A 35 -5.94 5.28 -15.53
N GLN A 36 -6.27 5.71 -16.75
CA GLN A 36 -7.30 5.08 -17.59
C GLN A 36 -6.75 3.97 -18.49
N TYR A 37 -5.47 4.07 -18.87
CA TYR A 37 -4.88 3.15 -19.82
C TYR A 37 -3.41 2.91 -19.52
N THR A 38 -3.04 1.63 -19.42
CA THR A 38 -1.64 1.24 -19.43
C THR A 38 -1.44 -0.04 -20.26
N PRO A 39 -0.47 -0.05 -21.19
CA PRO A 39 -0.35 -1.13 -22.18
C PRO A 39 0.32 -2.39 -21.62
N THR A 40 -0.30 -3.53 -21.87
CA THR A 40 0.19 -4.85 -21.44
C THR A 40 1.63 -5.14 -21.87
N PRO A 41 2.54 -5.50 -20.94
CA PRO A 41 3.86 -5.97 -21.29
C PRO A 41 3.78 -7.13 -22.27
N PRO A 42 4.67 -7.19 -23.26
CA PRO A 42 4.77 -8.38 -24.10
C PRO A 42 5.19 -9.58 -23.24
N PRO A 43 4.83 -10.81 -23.64
CA PRO A 43 5.32 -12.02 -23.01
C PRO A 43 6.84 -12.00 -22.79
N ARG A 44 7.29 -12.63 -21.71
CA ARG A 44 8.67 -12.72 -21.23
C ARG A 44 9.29 -11.41 -20.75
N SER A 45 8.49 -10.34 -20.61
CA SER A 45 8.96 -9.10 -19.99
C SER A 45 9.30 -9.28 -18.52
N ARG A 46 10.40 -8.66 -18.07
CA ARG A 46 10.79 -8.63 -16.66
C ARG A 46 9.97 -7.59 -15.89
N VAL A 47 9.27 -8.05 -14.85
CA VAL A 47 8.41 -7.23 -14.00
C VAL A 47 8.87 -7.31 -12.54
N LEU A 48 9.10 -6.16 -11.92
CA LEU A 48 9.33 -6.04 -10.49
C LEU A 48 7.99 -5.85 -9.76
N LEU A 49 7.52 -6.88 -9.07
CA LEU A 49 6.29 -6.82 -8.30
C LEU A 49 6.55 -6.37 -6.87
N HIS A 50 6.27 -5.11 -6.53
CA HIS A 50 6.21 -4.69 -5.13
C HIS A 50 5.09 -5.45 -4.42
N SER A 51 5.45 -6.18 -3.36
CA SER A 51 4.51 -6.86 -2.49
C SER A 51 4.73 -6.50 -1.04
N CYS A 52 3.64 -6.26 -0.31
CA CYS A 52 3.67 -6.01 1.13
C CYS A 52 3.19 -7.20 1.97
N CYS A 53 2.67 -8.26 1.33
CA CYS A 53 2.12 -9.47 1.93
C CYS A 53 1.71 -10.47 0.85
N ALA A 54 1.73 -11.76 1.16
CA ALA A 54 1.36 -12.83 0.22
C ALA A 54 -0.09 -12.76 -0.30
N PRO A 55 -1.14 -12.51 0.52
CA PRO A 55 -2.52 -12.52 0.02
C PRO A 55 -2.84 -11.45 -1.02
N CYS A 56 -2.13 -10.32 -0.99
CA CYS A 56 -2.29 -9.31 -2.02
C CYS A 56 -1.55 -9.68 -3.32
N SER A 57 -0.47 -10.48 -3.25
CA SER A 57 0.35 -10.83 -4.41
C SER A 57 0.02 -12.16 -5.07
N GLY A 58 -0.61 -13.10 -4.37
CA GLY A 58 -0.83 -14.45 -4.87
C GLY A 58 -1.52 -14.49 -6.24
N ALA A 59 -2.68 -13.87 -6.35
CA ALA A 59 -3.38 -13.81 -7.62
C ALA A 59 -2.58 -13.06 -8.71
N MET A 60 -1.85 -12.01 -8.34
CA MET A 60 -1.07 -11.17 -9.30
C MET A 60 0.02 -11.96 -9.94
N ILE A 61 0.70 -12.73 -9.12
CA ILE A 61 1.74 -13.61 -9.54
C ILE A 61 1.18 -14.65 -10.51
N GLU A 62 0.03 -15.24 -10.22
CA GLU A 62 -0.54 -16.25 -11.08
C GLU A 62 -0.97 -15.71 -12.44
N GLU A 63 -1.66 -14.57 -12.46
CA GLU A 63 -2.07 -13.93 -13.71
C GLU A 63 -0.84 -13.51 -14.53
N MET A 64 0.08 -12.75 -13.92
CA MET A 64 1.27 -12.28 -14.60
C MET A 64 2.15 -13.43 -15.11
N ARG A 65 2.32 -14.50 -14.33
CA ARG A 65 3.22 -15.59 -14.71
C ARG A 65 2.57 -16.59 -15.65
N TYR A 66 1.33 -17.00 -15.38
CA TYR A 66 0.70 -18.13 -16.09
C TYR A 66 -0.24 -17.70 -17.21
N LEU A 67 -0.87 -16.53 -17.12
CA LEU A 67 -1.77 -16.02 -18.17
C LEU A 67 -1.04 -15.07 -19.11
N MET A 68 -0.17 -14.21 -18.58
CA MET A 68 0.54 -13.18 -19.35
C MET A 68 1.97 -13.58 -19.76
N ASP A 69 2.48 -14.73 -19.27
CA ASP A 69 3.85 -15.23 -19.52
C ASP A 69 4.95 -14.22 -19.14
N LEU A 70 4.83 -13.52 -18.01
CA LEU A 70 5.80 -12.52 -17.55
C LEU A 70 6.87 -13.13 -16.63
N ASP A 71 8.08 -12.56 -16.68
CA ASP A 71 9.18 -12.89 -15.77
C ASP A 71 9.11 -12.01 -14.52
N VAL A 72 8.35 -12.49 -13.53
CA VAL A 72 8.03 -11.74 -12.30
C VAL A 72 9.10 -11.97 -11.23
N THR A 73 9.60 -10.88 -10.64
CA THR A 73 10.39 -10.89 -9.40
C THR A 73 9.63 -10.17 -8.30
N ILE A 74 9.46 -10.80 -7.14
CA ILE A 74 8.82 -10.17 -5.98
C ILE A 74 9.82 -9.25 -5.29
N PHE A 75 9.42 -8.01 -5.05
CA PHE A 75 10.14 -7.01 -4.27
C PHE A 75 9.37 -6.75 -2.98
N PHE A 76 9.84 -7.30 -1.87
CA PHE A 76 9.22 -7.08 -0.57
C PHE A 76 9.80 -5.84 0.09
N TYR A 77 9.04 -4.74 0.06
CA TYR A 77 9.42 -3.50 0.72
C TYR A 77 8.21 -2.89 1.41
N ASN A 78 8.17 -3.00 2.73
CA ASN A 78 7.12 -2.34 3.51
C ASN A 78 7.62 -1.93 4.90
N PRO A 79 8.40 -0.83 4.98
CA PRO A 79 9.06 -0.40 6.21
C PRO A 79 8.10 0.07 7.29
N ASN A 80 6.82 0.26 6.94
CA ASN A 80 5.83 0.73 7.89
C ASN A 80 5.21 -0.39 8.75
N ILE A 81 5.38 -1.67 8.38
CA ILE A 81 4.70 -2.75 9.08
C ILE A 81 5.20 -2.78 10.52
N HIS A 82 4.28 -2.68 11.47
CA HIS A 82 4.59 -2.60 12.88
C HIS A 82 3.56 -3.43 13.67
N PRO A 83 3.99 -4.17 14.71
CA PRO A 83 5.37 -4.32 15.19
C PRO A 83 6.21 -5.21 14.27
N ARG A 84 7.53 -5.27 14.50
CA ARG A 84 8.46 -6.11 13.70
C ARG A 84 7.96 -7.55 13.51
N LYS A 85 7.30 -8.12 14.52
CA LYS A 85 6.71 -9.46 14.40
C LYS A 85 5.71 -9.59 13.24
N GLU A 86 4.87 -8.57 13.02
CA GLU A 86 3.93 -8.55 11.88
C GLU A 86 4.69 -8.48 10.54
N TYR A 87 5.81 -7.74 10.51
CA TYR A 87 6.66 -7.64 9.32
C TYR A 87 7.26 -9.01 8.97
N GLU A 88 7.86 -9.70 9.95
CA GLU A 88 8.45 -11.02 9.72
C GLU A 88 7.40 -12.05 9.28
N ILE A 89 6.20 -12.06 9.88
CA ILE A 89 5.12 -12.97 9.45
C ILE A 89 4.75 -12.74 7.99
N ARG A 90 4.47 -11.49 7.60
CA ARG A 90 4.09 -11.14 6.22
C ARG A 90 5.21 -11.41 5.23
N LYS A 91 6.47 -11.24 5.64
CA LYS A 91 7.65 -11.54 4.84
C LYS A 91 7.83 -13.04 4.63
N GLU A 92 7.83 -13.81 5.71
CA GLU A 92 8.02 -15.26 5.68
C GLU A 92 6.94 -15.96 4.84
N GLU A 93 5.70 -15.51 4.93
CA GLU A 93 4.60 -16.03 4.10
C GLU A 93 4.85 -15.78 2.61
N ASN A 94 5.33 -14.59 2.26
CA ASN A 94 5.66 -14.21 0.89
C ASN A 94 6.86 -14.99 0.35
N ILE A 95 7.90 -15.19 1.17
CA ILE A 95 9.06 -16.04 0.84
C ILE A 95 8.62 -17.48 0.60
N LYS A 96 7.77 -18.05 1.47
CA LYS A 96 7.25 -19.42 1.31
C LYS A 96 6.49 -19.57 0.00
N TYR A 97 5.62 -18.61 -0.33
CA TYR A 97 4.89 -18.59 -1.60
C TYR A 97 5.84 -18.48 -2.80
N ALA A 98 6.82 -17.56 -2.74
CA ALA A 98 7.82 -17.37 -3.79
C ALA A 98 8.63 -18.65 -4.05
N LEU A 99 9.11 -19.31 -2.98
CA LEU A 99 9.86 -20.57 -3.07
C LEU A 99 9.02 -21.70 -3.67
N LYS A 100 7.76 -21.85 -3.23
CA LYS A 100 6.83 -22.88 -3.73
C LYS A 100 6.60 -22.77 -5.24
N HIS A 101 6.54 -21.54 -5.76
CA HIS A 101 6.28 -21.28 -7.18
C HIS A 101 7.54 -20.96 -8.01
N GLY A 102 8.74 -21.06 -7.41
CA GLY A 102 10.01 -20.75 -8.08
C GLY A 102 10.06 -19.33 -8.62
N ILE A 103 9.65 -18.35 -7.82
CA ILE A 103 9.63 -16.92 -8.14
C ILE A 103 10.83 -16.26 -7.45
N PRO A 104 11.67 -15.49 -8.17
CA PRO A 104 12.72 -14.69 -7.54
C PRO A 104 12.13 -13.72 -6.51
N PHE A 105 12.79 -13.63 -5.35
CA PHE A 105 12.36 -12.80 -4.23
C PHE A 105 13.50 -11.88 -3.79
N VAL A 106 13.19 -10.60 -3.63
CA VAL A 106 14.08 -9.57 -3.11
C VAL A 106 13.51 -9.08 -1.79
N ASP A 107 14.25 -9.32 -0.70
CA ASP A 107 13.97 -8.74 0.62
C ASP A 107 14.64 -7.37 0.71
N CYS A 108 13.87 -6.29 0.70
CA CYS A 108 14.38 -4.93 0.87
C CYS A 108 14.33 -4.52 2.34
N ASP A 109 15.31 -3.71 2.75
CA ASP A 109 15.53 -3.34 4.15
C ASP A 109 14.26 -2.81 4.85
N TYR A 110 14.04 -3.30 6.06
CA TYR A 110 13.02 -2.77 6.97
C TYR A 110 13.48 -1.44 7.59
N ASP A 111 13.53 -0.40 6.76
CA ASP A 111 13.94 0.95 7.16
C ASP A 111 12.77 1.74 7.79
N SER A 112 12.37 1.30 8.99
CA SER A 112 11.31 1.96 9.75
C SER A 112 11.67 3.40 10.11
N ASP A 113 12.95 3.71 10.28
CA ASP A 113 13.41 5.02 10.70
C ASP A 113 13.19 6.07 9.60
N SER A 114 13.54 5.76 8.36
CA SER A 114 13.22 6.63 7.22
C SER A 114 11.72 6.78 7.02
N TRP A 115 10.94 5.73 7.29
CA TRP A 115 9.49 5.82 7.24
C TRP A 115 8.95 6.77 8.31
N TYR A 116 9.35 6.61 9.58
CA TYR A 116 8.92 7.50 10.67
C TYR A 116 9.33 8.95 10.42
N LYS A 117 10.55 9.19 9.91
CA LYS A 117 11.01 10.53 9.51
C LYS A 117 10.08 11.15 8.46
N ARG A 118 9.71 10.40 7.42
CA ARG A 118 8.80 10.87 6.37
C ARG A 118 7.37 11.10 6.88
N MET A 119 6.95 10.37 7.92
CA MET A 119 5.61 10.53 8.51
C MET A 119 5.53 11.68 9.52
N VAL A 120 6.62 12.40 9.79
CA VAL A 120 6.61 13.54 10.72
C VAL A 120 5.61 14.59 10.25
N GLY A 121 4.75 15.00 11.16
CA GLY A 121 3.63 15.89 10.90
C GLY A 121 2.35 15.21 10.41
N PHE A 122 2.37 13.96 9.92
CA PHE A 122 1.20 13.22 9.42
C PHE A 122 0.61 12.20 10.42
N GLU A 123 1.11 12.17 11.66
CA GLU A 123 0.89 11.10 12.65
C GLU A 123 -0.57 10.99 13.13
N LEU A 124 -1.34 12.07 12.97
CA LEU A 124 -2.76 12.12 13.29
C LEU A 124 -3.68 12.07 12.09
N ASP A 125 -3.15 12.10 10.87
CA ASP A 125 -4.01 12.01 9.71
C ASP A 125 -4.64 10.60 9.66
N PRO A 126 -5.92 10.51 9.27
CA PRO A 126 -6.61 9.23 9.25
C PRO A 126 -6.03 8.28 8.19
N GLU A 127 -6.36 7.01 8.31
CA GLU A 127 -6.15 6.06 7.22
C GLU A 127 -6.97 6.47 5.98
N ARG A 128 -6.42 6.21 4.79
CA ARG A 128 -6.87 6.81 3.51
C ARG A 128 -6.78 8.34 3.44
N GLY A 129 -6.19 8.99 4.44
CA GLY A 129 -5.80 10.40 4.42
C GLY A 129 -4.40 10.61 3.82
N ILE A 130 -3.87 11.82 3.95
CA ILE A 130 -2.58 12.22 3.35
C ILE A 130 -1.40 11.34 3.76
N ARG A 131 -1.37 10.89 5.02
CA ARG A 131 -0.35 9.94 5.51
C ARG A 131 -0.24 8.69 4.63
N CYS A 132 -1.37 8.19 4.12
CA CYS A 132 -1.37 7.04 3.23
C CYS A 132 -0.76 7.39 1.86
N SER A 133 -1.07 8.55 1.27
CA SER A 133 -0.38 9.05 0.07
C SER A 133 1.15 9.11 0.29
N ALA A 134 1.59 9.70 1.40
CA ALA A 134 3.02 9.79 1.73
C ALA A 134 3.69 8.43 1.88
N CYS A 135 2.98 7.48 2.47
CA CYS A 135 3.46 6.13 2.64
C CYS A 135 3.56 5.38 1.30
N PHE A 136 2.61 5.58 0.38
CA PHE A 136 2.63 4.92 -0.93
C PHE A 136 3.70 5.52 -1.84
N ASP A 137 3.87 6.86 -1.84
CA ASP A 137 4.94 7.53 -2.59
C ASP A 137 6.32 6.95 -2.20
N MET A 138 6.62 6.85 -0.91
CA MET A 138 7.89 6.26 -0.44
C MET A 138 8.12 4.84 -0.96
N ARG A 139 7.08 4.02 -0.96
CA ARG A 139 7.19 2.63 -1.43
C ARG A 139 7.42 2.58 -2.93
N MET A 140 6.68 3.39 -3.69
CA MET A 140 6.76 3.39 -5.15
C MET A 140 8.07 4.03 -5.63
N GLU A 141 8.57 5.07 -4.95
CA GLU A 141 9.89 5.66 -5.20
C GLU A 141 11.02 4.63 -5.04
N VAL A 142 11.05 3.90 -3.92
CA VAL A 142 12.08 2.88 -3.67
C VAL A 142 11.95 1.70 -4.63
N THR A 143 10.72 1.28 -4.94
CA THR A 143 10.46 0.21 -5.91
C THR A 143 10.92 0.61 -7.31
N ALA A 144 10.59 1.82 -7.76
CA ALA A 144 11.01 2.33 -9.06
C ALA A 144 12.52 2.48 -9.14
N ALA A 145 13.17 3.00 -8.09
CA ALA A 145 14.63 3.10 -8.02
C ALA A 145 15.31 1.73 -8.13
N TYR A 146 14.82 0.72 -7.40
CA TYR A 146 15.31 -0.65 -7.53
C TYR A 146 15.07 -1.22 -8.94
N ALA A 147 13.89 -0.96 -9.51
CA ALA A 147 13.55 -1.43 -10.84
C ALA A 147 14.52 -0.89 -11.90
N VAL A 148 14.83 0.42 -11.87
CA VAL A 148 15.82 1.06 -12.73
C VAL A 148 17.22 0.47 -12.51
N GLN A 149 17.69 0.43 -11.26
CA GLN A 149 19.02 -0.07 -10.91
C GLN A 149 19.26 -1.52 -11.35
N HIS A 150 18.20 -2.33 -11.39
CA HIS A 150 18.26 -3.76 -11.72
C HIS A 150 17.70 -4.11 -13.11
N ASN A 151 17.55 -3.11 -13.98
CA ASN A 151 17.12 -3.25 -15.37
C ASN A 151 15.77 -3.97 -15.53
N PHE A 152 14.83 -3.70 -14.62
CA PHE A 152 13.44 -4.04 -14.83
C PHE A 152 12.84 -2.98 -15.73
N ARG A 153 12.20 -3.42 -16.82
CA ARG A 153 11.44 -2.52 -17.68
C ARG A 153 10.13 -2.14 -17.03
N TYR A 154 9.52 -3.05 -16.26
CA TYR A 154 8.22 -2.84 -15.63
C TYR A 154 8.31 -3.04 -14.12
N PHE A 155 7.54 -2.28 -13.35
CA PHE A 155 7.27 -2.51 -11.94
C PHE A 155 5.78 -2.35 -11.66
N THR A 156 5.29 -2.93 -10.58
CA THR A 156 3.89 -2.80 -10.18
C THR A 156 3.74 -3.03 -8.69
N THR A 157 2.54 -2.88 -8.15
CA THR A 157 2.28 -3.04 -6.74
C THR A 157 0.99 -3.79 -6.47
N THR A 158 1.02 -4.67 -5.49
CA THR A 158 -0.20 -5.32 -4.99
C THR A 158 -0.96 -4.47 -3.99
N ASN A 159 -0.46 -3.28 -3.66
CA ASN A 159 -1.10 -2.39 -2.69
C ASN A 159 -2.55 -2.06 -3.08
N ALA A 160 -2.86 -1.91 -4.36
CA ALA A 160 -4.22 -1.52 -4.79
C ALA A 160 -5.28 -2.60 -4.52
N THR A 161 -4.87 -3.88 -4.40
CA THR A 161 -5.79 -5.00 -4.11
C THR A 161 -6.23 -5.09 -2.64
N SER A 162 -5.65 -4.27 -1.76
CA SER A 162 -5.88 -4.30 -0.32
C SER A 162 -7.06 -3.43 0.06
N ARG A 163 -8.08 -4.00 0.70
CA ARG A 163 -9.23 -3.27 1.25
C ARG A 163 -8.86 -2.09 2.15
N TRP A 164 -7.75 -2.21 2.89
CA TRP A 164 -7.28 -1.15 3.80
C TRP A 164 -6.76 0.11 3.10
N LYS A 165 -6.55 0.05 1.78
CA LYS A 165 -5.89 1.12 1.02
C LYS A 165 -6.88 1.74 0.05
N ASP A 166 -6.66 3.01 -0.24
CA ASP A 166 -7.36 3.69 -1.31
C ASP A 166 -6.61 3.44 -2.62
N GLU A 167 -7.29 2.83 -3.60
CA GLU A 167 -6.69 2.48 -4.88
C GLU A 167 -6.18 3.71 -5.63
N THR A 168 -6.94 4.80 -5.64
CA THR A 168 -6.56 6.02 -6.35
C THR A 168 -5.26 6.61 -5.77
N GLN A 169 -5.09 6.60 -4.44
CA GLN A 169 -3.84 7.01 -3.79
C GLN A 169 -2.65 6.13 -4.18
N VAL A 170 -2.85 4.80 -4.25
CA VAL A 170 -1.81 3.84 -4.65
C VAL A 170 -1.41 4.04 -6.11
N ASN A 171 -2.41 4.13 -6.99
CA ASN A 171 -2.25 4.31 -8.41
C ASN A 171 -1.55 5.63 -8.74
N LEU A 172 -1.97 6.74 -8.13
CA LEU A 172 -1.30 8.02 -8.29
C LEU A 172 0.16 7.99 -7.79
N ALA A 173 0.46 7.29 -6.70
CA ALA A 173 1.84 7.10 -6.24
C ALA A 173 2.67 6.30 -7.26
N GLY A 174 2.08 5.27 -7.86
CA GLY A 174 2.68 4.51 -8.96
C GLY A 174 2.97 5.39 -10.17
N VAL A 175 1.97 6.16 -10.65
CA VAL A 175 2.11 7.11 -11.76
C VAL A 175 3.17 8.15 -11.48
N ARG A 176 3.25 8.73 -10.28
CA ARG A 176 4.30 9.70 -9.95
C ARG A 176 5.69 9.07 -9.95
N ALA A 177 5.85 7.92 -9.29
CA ALA A 177 7.10 7.18 -9.29
C ALA A 177 7.51 6.72 -10.70
N ALA A 178 6.54 6.53 -11.59
CA ALA A 178 6.77 6.16 -12.98
C ALA A 178 6.76 7.34 -13.97
N LYS A 179 6.30 8.52 -13.59
CA LYS A 179 6.59 9.74 -14.36
C LYS A 179 8.06 10.11 -14.22
N LEU A 180 8.67 9.67 -13.13
CA LEU A 180 10.12 9.58 -13.09
C LEU A 180 10.60 8.57 -14.15
N TYR A 181 9.89 7.45 -14.39
CA TYR A 181 10.26 6.31 -15.27
C TYR A 181 9.04 5.35 -15.66
N ASN A 182 8.42 5.38 -16.88
CA ASN A 182 6.96 5.07 -17.22
C ASN A 182 6.33 3.76 -17.93
N ALA A 183 5.10 3.22 -17.49
CA ALA A 183 3.97 2.24 -17.99
C ALA A 183 3.57 0.70 -17.54
N GLY A 184 2.37 0.11 -17.88
CA GLY A 184 1.51 -0.78 -16.97
C GLY A 184 0.46 -1.93 -17.35
N THR A 185 -0.31 -2.57 -16.39
CA THR A 185 -1.46 -3.61 -16.42
C THR A 185 -2.27 -3.94 -15.10
N ASP A 186 -3.34 -4.78 -15.19
CA ASP A 186 -4.71 -4.70 -14.62
C ASP A 186 -5.34 -5.97 -13.89
N ALA A 187 -6.44 -5.71 -13.13
CA ALA A 187 -7.60 -6.42 -12.47
C ALA A 187 -7.63 -7.88 -11.94
N MET A 188 -7.95 -8.08 -10.62
CA MET A 188 -7.82 -9.41 -9.98
C MET A 188 -8.54 -9.68 -8.63
N THR A 189 -9.69 -9.06 -8.41
CA THR A 189 -10.27 -9.00 -7.05
C THR A 189 -10.76 -10.35 -6.52
N ARG A 190 -11.40 -11.20 -7.35
CA ARG A 190 -11.92 -12.50 -6.88
C ARG A 190 -10.84 -13.58 -6.78
N ARG A 191 -9.89 -13.61 -7.73
CA ARG A 191 -8.77 -14.57 -7.71
C ARG A 191 -7.91 -14.41 -6.46
N LYS A 192 -7.79 -13.18 -5.93
CA LYS A 192 -7.15 -12.87 -4.64
C LYS A 192 -7.65 -13.79 -3.53
N TYR A 193 -8.97 -13.92 -3.38
CA TYR A 193 -9.56 -14.72 -2.31
C TYR A 193 -9.37 -16.21 -2.54
N GLN A 194 -9.51 -16.69 -3.77
CA GLN A 194 -9.27 -18.11 -4.10
C GLN A 194 -7.84 -18.53 -3.73
N VAL A 195 -6.83 -17.78 -4.18
CA VAL A 195 -5.43 -18.08 -3.85
C VAL A 195 -5.18 -17.95 -2.35
N SER A 196 -5.84 -16.99 -1.69
CA SER A 196 -5.67 -16.81 -0.25
C SER A 196 -6.20 -17.99 0.56
N VAL A 197 -7.32 -18.57 0.17
CA VAL A 197 -7.89 -19.79 0.79
C VAL A 197 -7.02 -21.01 0.48
N ASP A 198 -6.64 -21.20 -0.79
CA ASP A 198 -5.84 -22.34 -1.24
C ASP A 198 -4.48 -22.40 -0.52
N GLU A 199 -3.88 -21.24 -0.26
CA GLU A 199 -2.58 -21.10 0.41
C GLU A 199 -2.67 -20.86 1.94
N LYS A 200 -3.90 -20.72 2.48
CA LYS A 200 -4.16 -20.38 3.89
C LYS A 200 -3.38 -19.15 4.36
N PHE A 201 -3.49 -18.06 3.62
CA PHE A 201 -2.80 -16.82 3.97
C PHE A 201 -3.35 -16.13 5.22
N TYR A 202 -2.50 -15.34 5.88
CA TYR A 202 -2.80 -14.58 7.09
C TYR A 202 -3.75 -13.41 6.82
N LYS A 203 -4.89 -13.37 7.53
CA LYS A 203 -5.84 -12.25 7.48
C LYS A 203 -5.34 -11.06 8.29
N GLN A 204 -5.13 -9.96 7.59
CA GLN A 204 -4.68 -8.70 8.16
C GLN A 204 -5.85 -7.95 8.80
N GLU A 205 -5.68 -7.52 10.05
CA GLU A 205 -6.70 -6.79 10.81
C GLU A 205 -6.57 -5.27 10.74
N TYR A 206 -5.54 -4.79 10.05
CA TYR A 206 -5.16 -3.39 9.86
C TYR A 206 -4.12 -3.30 8.72
N CYS A 207 -3.93 -2.10 8.15
CA CYS A 207 -3.03 -1.87 7.00
C CYS A 207 -1.58 -2.32 7.25
N GLY A 208 -1.15 -2.29 8.51
CA GLY A 208 0.18 -2.73 8.94
C GLY A 208 0.96 -1.66 9.69
N CYS A 209 0.66 -0.36 9.55
CA CYS A 209 1.41 0.68 10.27
C CYS A 209 0.99 0.87 11.72
N ALA A 210 1.90 1.42 12.54
CA ALA A 210 1.64 1.72 13.95
C ALA A 210 0.42 2.64 14.15
N TYR A 211 0.20 3.58 13.22
CA TYR A 211 -0.93 4.48 13.30
C TYR A 211 -2.26 3.82 12.93
N SER A 212 -2.28 2.98 11.89
CA SER A 212 -3.45 2.14 11.55
C SER A 212 -3.76 1.18 12.72
N LEU A 213 -2.75 0.54 13.31
CA LEU A 213 -2.92 -0.31 14.50
C LEU A 213 -3.51 0.46 15.70
N ARG A 214 -2.98 1.66 15.98
CA ARG A 214 -3.50 2.56 17.02
C ARG A 214 -4.97 2.88 16.75
N ASP A 215 -5.28 3.35 15.56
CA ASP A 215 -6.60 3.84 15.18
C ASP A 215 -7.62 2.68 15.15
N SER A 216 -7.25 1.52 14.61
CA SER A 216 -8.03 0.27 14.69
C SER A 216 -8.32 -0.17 16.12
N ASN A 217 -7.35 -0.04 17.04
CA ASN A 217 -7.53 -0.41 18.45
C ASN A 217 -8.37 0.59 19.25
N ILE A 218 -8.32 1.88 18.90
CA ILE A 218 -9.21 2.91 19.47
C ILE A 218 -10.66 2.60 19.10
N TRP A 219 -10.91 2.38 17.81
CA TRP A 219 -12.24 2.03 17.31
C TRP A 219 -12.77 0.72 17.93
N ARG A 220 -11.95 -0.34 17.93
CA ARG A 220 -12.31 -1.63 18.57
C ARG A 220 -12.71 -1.47 20.03
N ALA A 221 -11.98 -0.67 20.81
CA ALA A 221 -12.29 -0.43 22.21
C ALA A 221 -13.64 0.27 22.42
N GLN A 222 -14.04 1.16 21.52
CA GLN A 222 -15.34 1.85 21.57
C GLN A 222 -16.50 0.91 21.25
N GLN A 223 -16.26 -0.08 20.39
CA GLN A 223 -17.23 -1.10 19.99
C GLN A 223 -17.23 -2.33 20.92
N GLY A 224 -16.43 -2.32 22.00
CA GLY A 224 -16.29 -3.48 22.90
C GLY A 224 -15.58 -4.68 22.28
N ILE A 225 -14.87 -4.48 21.17
CA ILE A 225 -14.12 -5.50 20.44
C ILE A 225 -12.70 -5.62 21.04
N PRO A 226 -12.15 -6.83 21.22
CA PRO A 226 -10.78 -7.01 21.65
C PRO A 226 -9.78 -6.32 20.71
N LYS A 227 -8.67 -5.83 21.27
CA LYS A 227 -7.57 -5.24 20.49
C LYS A 227 -7.01 -6.26 19.49
N VAL A 228 -6.48 -5.76 18.37
CA VAL A 228 -5.77 -6.54 17.37
C VAL A 228 -4.69 -7.37 18.06
N LYS A 229 -4.75 -8.69 17.85
CA LYS A 229 -3.73 -9.64 18.30
C LYS A 229 -2.82 -9.95 17.12
N ILE A 230 -1.51 -9.89 17.32
CA ILE A 230 -0.54 -10.19 16.26
C ILE A 230 -0.25 -11.69 16.27
N GLY A 231 -0.61 -12.39 15.19
CA GLY A 231 -0.50 -13.85 15.09
C GLY A 231 -1.52 -14.63 15.94
N GLY A 232 -1.30 -15.93 16.09
CA GLY A 232 -2.19 -16.87 16.79
C GLY A 232 -3.20 -17.52 15.84
N ASP A 233 -4.24 -18.15 16.39
CA ASP A 233 -5.21 -18.93 15.61
C ASP A 233 -6.53 -18.18 15.30
N SER A 234 -6.74 -17.00 15.90
CA SER A 234 -7.93 -16.17 15.70
C SER A 234 -7.59 -14.71 15.36
N ALA A 235 -8.44 -14.04 14.58
CA ALA A 235 -8.36 -12.62 14.23
C ALA A 235 -9.67 -11.91 14.58
N GLY A 236 -9.65 -10.94 15.50
CA GLY A 236 -10.87 -10.26 15.93
C GLY A 236 -11.98 -11.23 16.35
N LEU A 237 -13.11 -11.19 15.62
CA LEU A 237 -14.27 -12.08 15.79
C LEU A 237 -14.30 -13.28 14.82
N GLY A 238 -13.29 -13.40 13.95
CA GLY A 238 -13.23 -14.40 12.89
C GLY A 238 -11.96 -15.26 12.92
N THR A 239 -11.74 -15.97 11.82
CA THR A 239 -10.61 -16.88 11.62
C THR A 239 -9.33 -16.10 11.35
N ARG A 240 -8.16 -16.66 11.71
CA ARG A 240 -6.89 -15.98 11.45
C ARG A 240 -6.43 -16.07 9.99
N TYR A 241 -6.87 -17.10 9.27
CA TYR A 241 -6.45 -17.37 7.91
C TYR A 241 -7.66 -17.36 6.98
N PHE A 242 -7.42 -17.11 5.69
CA PHE A 242 -8.45 -17.26 4.66
C PHE A 242 -8.88 -18.72 4.57
N GLU A 243 -10.19 -18.94 4.61
CA GLU A 243 -10.78 -20.28 4.71
C GLU A 243 -11.97 -20.48 3.76
N ASP A 244 -12.67 -19.41 3.37
CA ASP A 244 -13.84 -19.48 2.50
C ASP A 244 -13.90 -18.26 1.56
N VAL A 245 -13.88 -18.50 0.26
CA VAL A 245 -13.76 -17.44 -0.76
C VAL A 245 -14.94 -16.47 -0.70
N ASP A 246 -16.16 -16.97 -0.56
CA ASP A 246 -17.37 -16.15 -0.63
C ASP A 246 -17.58 -15.36 0.68
N ALA A 247 -17.33 -16.00 1.84
CA ALA A 247 -17.39 -15.33 3.13
C ALA A 247 -16.29 -14.28 3.29
N ASP A 248 -15.06 -14.59 2.85
CA ASP A 248 -13.92 -13.69 2.94
C ASP A 248 -14.05 -12.51 1.97
N GLU A 249 -14.60 -12.73 0.77
CA GLU A 249 -14.95 -11.64 -0.15
C GLU A 249 -16.06 -10.74 0.39
N ALA A 250 -17.09 -11.31 1.01
CA ALA A 250 -18.19 -10.54 1.59
C ALA A 250 -17.74 -9.69 2.80
N GLU A 251 -16.91 -10.27 3.68
CA GLU A 251 -16.29 -9.56 4.83
C GLU A 251 -15.42 -8.39 4.37
N GLU A 252 -14.69 -8.57 3.27
CA GLU A 252 -13.80 -7.56 2.70
C GLU A 252 -14.44 -6.68 1.61
N SER A 253 -15.76 -6.75 1.44
CA SER A 253 -16.47 -5.98 0.42
C SER A 253 -16.32 -4.47 0.62
N GLN A 254 -16.26 -3.72 -0.48
CA GLN A 254 -16.03 -2.28 -0.44
C GLN A 254 -17.05 -1.54 0.45
N ALA A 255 -18.31 -1.98 0.46
CA ALA A 255 -19.36 -1.41 1.30
C ALA A 255 -19.08 -1.58 2.80
N VAL A 256 -18.64 -2.76 3.23
CA VAL A 256 -18.28 -3.05 4.64
C VAL A 256 -17.06 -2.21 5.04
N VAL A 257 -16.07 -2.13 4.15
CA VAL A 257 -14.82 -1.41 4.37
C VAL A 257 -15.06 0.10 4.45
N ASP A 258 -15.87 0.66 3.55
CA ASP A 258 -16.22 2.08 3.57
C ASP A 258 -17.08 2.44 4.79
N ALA A 259 -17.99 1.56 5.20
CA ALA A 259 -18.76 1.73 6.44
C ALA A 259 -17.83 1.80 7.66
N PHE A 260 -16.83 0.92 7.76
CA PHE A 260 -15.82 0.96 8.81
C PHE A 260 -15.06 2.31 8.80
N PHE A 261 -14.53 2.74 7.66
CA PHE A 261 -13.74 3.99 7.61
C PHE A 261 -14.59 5.24 7.88
N ASN A 262 -15.84 5.27 7.43
CA ASN A 262 -16.78 6.36 7.73
C ASN A 262 -17.09 6.43 9.23
N ASP A 263 -17.37 5.29 9.86
CA ASP A 263 -17.64 5.23 11.29
C ASP A 263 -16.40 5.58 12.12
N ALA A 264 -15.24 5.02 11.75
CA ALA A 264 -13.98 5.28 12.45
C ALA A 264 -13.60 6.77 12.38
N ALA A 265 -13.78 7.43 11.24
CA ALA A 265 -13.54 8.87 11.07
C ALA A 265 -14.38 9.74 12.03
N GLN A 266 -15.62 9.34 12.33
CA GLN A 266 -16.50 10.04 13.27
C GLN A 266 -16.15 9.78 14.73
N HIS A 267 -15.56 8.61 15.02
CA HIS A 267 -15.35 8.12 16.38
C HIS A 267 -13.89 8.13 16.87
N PHE A 268 -12.89 8.61 16.11
CA PHE A 268 -11.47 8.66 16.53
C PHE A 268 -11.14 9.50 17.79
N GLY A 269 -12.13 9.98 18.54
CA GLY A 269 -12.05 9.98 20.01
C GLY A 269 -11.03 10.94 20.62
N ASP A 270 -11.27 12.24 20.42
CA ASP A 270 -11.01 13.39 21.32
C ASP A 270 -10.96 14.61 20.40
N SER A 271 -11.98 15.47 20.45
CA SER A 271 -12.03 16.71 19.66
C SER A 271 -10.83 17.63 19.93
N LYS A 272 -10.13 17.42 21.06
CA LYS A 272 -8.90 18.12 21.44
C LYS A 272 -7.62 17.42 20.97
N ARG A 273 -7.68 16.21 20.41
CA ARG A 273 -6.52 15.43 19.93
C ARG A 273 -5.74 16.18 18.86
N VAL A 274 -6.44 16.71 17.86
CA VAL A 274 -5.85 17.53 16.79
C VAL A 274 -5.23 18.80 17.38
N ALA A 275 -5.89 19.44 18.35
CA ALA A 275 -5.40 20.66 18.99
C ALA A 275 -4.14 20.43 19.84
N LYS A 276 -4.10 19.38 20.66
CA LYS A 276 -2.92 18.98 21.45
C LYS A 276 -1.73 18.65 20.56
N TYR A 277 -1.98 18.06 19.40
CA TYR A 277 -0.95 17.71 18.44
C TYR A 277 -0.40 18.90 17.67
N LYS A 278 -1.28 19.81 17.22
CA LYS A 278 -0.87 21.08 16.61
C LYS A 278 0.01 21.91 17.54
N LEU A 279 -0.31 21.93 18.84
CA LEU A 279 0.53 22.57 19.86
C LEU A 279 1.92 21.89 19.98
N ALA A 280 1.98 20.55 19.95
CA ALA A 280 3.24 19.82 20.01
C ALA A 280 4.14 20.06 18.77
N LEU A 281 3.56 20.09 17.57
CA LEU A 281 4.29 20.39 16.32
C LEU A 281 4.84 21.83 16.27
N GLN A 282 4.15 22.80 16.89
CA GLN A 282 4.63 24.18 16.98
C GLN A 282 5.86 24.33 17.90
N THR A 283 6.11 23.37 18.79
CA THR A 283 7.20 23.42 19.77
C THR A 283 8.50 22.74 19.33
N LYS A 284 8.55 22.13 18.13
CA LYS A 284 9.75 21.46 17.60
C LYS A 284 9.96 21.79 16.11
N PRO A 285 11.10 22.36 15.71
CA PRO A 285 11.45 22.45 14.30
C PRO A 285 11.68 21.02 13.78
N HIS A 286 10.99 20.67 12.69
CA HIS A 286 11.12 19.38 12.04
C HIS A 286 11.66 19.59 10.63
N HIS A 287 12.96 19.42 10.44
CA HIS A 287 13.56 19.24 9.12
C HIS A 287 13.60 17.74 8.82
N VAL A 288 12.91 17.31 7.76
CA VAL A 288 12.90 15.92 7.30
C VAL A 288 13.81 15.84 6.09
N ALA A 289 15.08 15.47 6.26
CA ALA A 289 15.98 15.27 5.12
C ALA A 289 15.62 13.96 4.39
N VAL A 290 15.24 14.04 3.12
CA VAL A 290 15.03 12.88 2.24
C VAL A 290 16.16 12.84 1.21
N ARG A 291 16.83 11.68 1.05
CA ARG A 291 17.90 11.55 0.05
C ARG A 291 17.33 11.62 -1.36
N ALA A 292 17.94 12.46 -2.20
CA ALA A 292 17.69 12.48 -3.64
C ALA A 292 18.01 11.11 -4.28
N ILE A 293 17.09 10.62 -5.10
CA ILE A 293 17.24 9.40 -5.89
C ILE A 293 17.98 9.76 -7.19
N PRO A 294 19.03 9.02 -7.59
CA PRO A 294 19.78 9.33 -8.81
C PRO A 294 18.94 9.11 -10.08
N THR A 295 19.16 9.94 -11.12
CA THR A 295 18.78 9.68 -12.53
C THR A 295 19.88 8.83 -13.20
N PRO A 296 19.65 7.90 -14.19
CA PRO A 296 18.66 7.89 -15.29
C PRO A 296 18.11 6.48 -15.75
N ASP A 297 17.40 6.43 -16.89
CA ASP A 297 16.74 5.31 -17.64
C ASP A 297 15.29 4.89 -17.29
N ARG A 298 14.42 4.80 -18.33
CA ARG A 298 12.95 4.62 -18.25
C ARG A 298 12.56 3.21 -17.72
N VAL A 299 11.80 3.15 -16.63
CA VAL A 299 11.07 1.97 -16.10
C VAL A 299 9.57 2.12 -16.41
N THR A 300 8.66 1.27 -15.97
CA THR A 300 7.26 1.25 -16.45
C THR A 300 6.31 0.80 -15.32
N VAL A 301 5.32 1.59 -14.83
CA VAL A 301 4.36 1.15 -13.77
C VAL A 301 3.09 0.45 -14.27
N LEU A 302 2.83 -0.78 -13.80
CA LEU A 302 1.57 -1.53 -13.93
C LEU A 302 0.54 -1.13 -12.88
N MET A 303 -0.66 -0.75 -13.34
CA MET A 303 -1.72 -0.07 -12.59
C MET A 303 -2.98 -0.93 -12.59
N THR A 304 -3.63 -1.07 -11.45
CA THR A 304 -4.97 -1.67 -11.38
C THR A 304 -6.01 -0.67 -11.87
N VAL A 305 -6.91 -1.10 -12.74
CA VAL A 305 -8.01 -0.33 -13.29
C VAL A 305 -9.27 -1.19 -13.18
N ASP A 306 -10.27 -0.74 -12.45
CA ASP A 306 -11.59 -1.39 -12.52
C ASP A 306 -12.18 -1.15 -13.92
N LYS A 307 -11.99 -2.09 -14.86
CA LYS A 307 -12.87 -2.21 -16.01
C LYS A 307 -13.96 -3.24 -15.71
N PRO A 308 -15.24 -2.92 -15.95
CA PRO A 308 -16.25 -3.96 -16.06
C PRO A 308 -15.83 -4.87 -17.21
N LEU A 309 -15.76 -6.18 -16.94
CA LEU A 309 -15.64 -7.20 -17.97
C LEU A 309 -16.79 -7.02 -18.96
N SER A 310 -16.52 -6.38 -20.10
CA SER A 310 -17.42 -6.43 -21.24
C SER A 310 -17.28 -7.82 -21.85
N CYS A 311 -18.39 -8.57 -21.83
CA CYS A 311 -18.56 -9.86 -22.50
C CYS A 311 -18.10 -9.84 -23.98
#